data_AF-A0A525WMK0-F1
#
_entry.id   AF-A0A525WMK0-F1
#
_cell.length_a   1.000
_cell.length_b   1.000
_cell.length_c   1.000
_cell.angle_alpha   90.00
_cell.angle_beta   90.00
_cell.angle_gamma   90.00
#
_symmetry.space_group_name_H-M   'P 1'
#
loop_
_entity.id
_entity.type
_entity.pdbx_description
1 polymer ?
#
loop_
_entity_poly.entity_id
_entity_poly.type
_entity_poly.pdbx_seq_one_letter_code
_entity_poly.pdbx_strand_id
1 'polypeptide(L)'
;MDRRSFCSRWRRRWIRIAECGARCQYLNLRSVPLQRKRLSGTLPAMVNGIAVAFRRAMLGLAFTAAVSGCAGRIVLELPKQVTGGIRFTLSAPVAKTVCVVGSFNGWVKGAMPMKRTGERGLWVAEAPLQTGEHTFMYLVNDNEWVAPPLAEDFVTDGFGLTNGVVVVR
;
A
#
# COMPACT_ATOMS: atom_id res chain seq x y z
N MET A 1 24.34 22.96 -31.73
CA MET A 1 23.83 24.07 -30.90
C MET A 1 22.36 24.24 -31.27
N ASP A 2 21.35 24.19 -30.40
CA ASP A 2 21.33 24.47 -28.96
C ASP A 2 20.30 23.54 -28.25
N ARG A 3 20.74 22.87 -27.17
CA ARG A 3 19.95 21.92 -26.35
C ARG A 3 19.37 22.60 -25.10
N ARG A 4 19.07 23.90 -25.14
CA ARG A 4 18.71 24.69 -23.94
C ARG A 4 17.35 25.41 -23.98
N SER A 5 16.41 24.99 -24.81
CA SER A 5 15.16 25.76 -24.98
C SER A 5 13.86 25.07 -24.56
N PHE A 6 13.89 23.80 -24.13
CA PHE A 6 12.67 23.08 -23.71
C PHE A 6 12.50 22.92 -22.19
N CYS A 7 13.48 23.37 -21.40
CA CYS A 7 13.53 23.16 -19.94
C CYS A 7 12.96 24.33 -19.11
N SER A 8 12.18 25.24 -19.70
CA SER A 8 11.74 26.48 -19.02
C SER A 8 10.23 26.66 -18.82
N ARG A 9 9.38 25.70 -19.23
CA ARG A 9 7.91 25.90 -19.16
C ARG A 9 7.17 25.25 -17.99
N TRP A 10 7.83 24.47 -17.11
CA TRP A 10 7.12 23.74 -16.04
C TRP A 10 7.69 23.87 -14.62
N ARG A 11 8.72 24.71 -14.39
CA ARG A 11 9.13 25.12 -13.03
C ARG A 11 8.44 26.42 -12.63
N ARG A 12 7.17 26.37 -12.21
CA ARG A 12 6.52 27.37 -11.34
C ARG A 12 5.03 27.06 -11.14
N ARG A 13 4.70 26.04 -10.34
CA ARG A 13 3.40 25.97 -9.65
C ARG A 13 3.41 25.00 -8.46
N TRP A 14 4.31 25.27 -7.51
CA TRP A 14 4.16 24.76 -6.15
C TRP A 14 3.78 25.95 -5.27
N ILE A 15 2.67 25.82 -4.52
CA ILE A 15 2.05 26.70 -3.51
C ILE A 15 0.59 27.11 -3.87
N ARG A 16 -0.32 26.74 -2.95
CA ARG A 16 -1.81 26.81 -2.94
C ARG A 16 -2.46 25.71 -3.79
N ILE A 17 -3.11 24.71 -3.19
CA ILE A 17 -4.42 24.84 -2.55
C ILE A 17 -4.47 24.02 -1.25
N ALA A 18 -4.56 24.74 -0.14
CA ALA A 18 -5.32 24.31 1.02
C ALA A 18 -6.78 24.75 0.81
N GLU A 19 -7.69 24.04 1.47
CA GLU A 19 -9.12 24.37 1.69
C GLU A 19 -10.08 24.08 0.54
N CYS A 20 -10.75 22.92 0.64
CA CYS A 20 -12.18 22.86 0.38
C CYS A 20 -12.83 22.02 1.48
N GLY A 21 -13.48 22.71 2.42
CA GLY A 21 -14.29 22.09 3.45
C GLY A 21 -15.62 21.61 2.88
N ALA A 22 -16.00 20.40 3.24
CA ALA A 22 -17.40 20.02 3.32
C ALA A 22 -17.57 18.94 4.38
N ARG A 23 -18.14 19.35 5.51
CA ARG A 23 -18.80 18.48 6.49
C ARG A 23 -19.87 17.65 5.79
N CYS A 24 -19.91 16.35 6.04
CA CYS A 24 -21.20 15.65 6.19
C CYS A 24 -21.05 14.34 7.00
N GLN A 25 -21.40 14.49 8.28
CA GLN A 25 -22.20 13.56 9.09
C GLN A 25 -21.67 12.12 9.24
N TYR A 26 -20.90 11.95 10.32
CA TYR A 26 -20.69 10.67 10.97
C TYR A 26 -22.01 10.00 11.34
N LEU A 27 -22.14 8.74 10.93
CA LEU A 27 -23.23 7.84 11.27
C LEU A 27 -23.44 7.73 12.79
N ASN A 28 -24.73 7.78 13.15
CA ASN A 28 -25.32 7.48 14.44
C ASN A 28 -24.82 6.14 15.01
N LEU A 29 -23.87 6.20 15.95
CA LEU A 29 -23.59 5.09 16.86
C LEU A 29 -24.67 5.08 17.95
N ARG A 30 -25.74 4.31 17.71
CA ARG A 30 -26.69 3.95 18.78
C ARG A 30 -25.94 3.17 19.86
N SER A 31 -25.91 3.74 21.04
CA SER A 31 -25.46 3.16 22.30
C SER A 31 -26.14 1.82 22.58
N VAL A 32 -25.37 0.73 22.59
CA VAL A 32 -25.79 -0.57 23.12
C VAL A 32 -25.65 -0.52 24.65
N PRO A 33 -26.72 -0.74 25.44
CA PRO A 33 -26.59 -0.79 26.89
C PRO A 33 -25.89 -2.09 27.31
N LEU A 34 -24.70 -1.96 27.90
CA LEU A 34 -24.02 -3.03 28.63
C LEU A 34 -24.81 -3.34 29.91
N GLN A 35 -25.71 -4.32 29.83
CA GLN A 35 -26.39 -4.89 30.99
C GLN A 35 -25.38 -5.65 31.86
N ARG A 36 -24.97 -5.01 32.96
CA ARG A 36 -24.12 -5.58 34.02
C ARG A 36 -24.93 -6.64 34.78
N LYS A 37 -24.85 -7.90 34.37
CA LYS A 37 -25.40 -9.01 35.16
C LYS A 37 -24.66 -9.11 36.49
N ARG A 38 -25.36 -8.77 37.57
CA ARG A 38 -24.97 -8.97 38.96
C ARG A 38 -24.98 -10.48 39.23
N LEU A 39 -23.80 -11.09 39.28
CA LEU A 39 -23.64 -12.46 39.78
C LEU A 39 -23.64 -12.41 41.31
N SER A 40 -24.80 -12.64 41.90
CA SER A 40 -24.95 -13.00 43.31
C SER A 40 -24.70 -14.50 43.44
N GLY A 41 -23.53 -14.87 43.97
CA GLY A 41 -23.19 -16.23 44.34
C GLY A 41 -22.37 -16.20 45.63
N THR A 42 -23.01 -16.57 46.73
CA THR A 42 -22.40 -16.80 48.04
C THR A 42 -21.49 -18.03 47.98
N LEU A 43 -20.20 -17.86 48.28
CA LEU A 43 -19.29 -18.97 48.52
C LEU A 43 -19.32 -19.32 50.02
N PRO A 44 -19.61 -20.56 50.43
CA PRO A 44 -19.35 -20.99 51.79
C PRO A 44 -17.86 -21.28 51.97
N ALA A 45 -17.34 -20.87 53.11
CA ALA A 45 -16.01 -21.19 53.60
C ALA A 45 -15.89 -22.68 53.94
N MET A 46 -14.79 -23.31 53.54
CA MET A 46 -14.21 -24.51 54.17
C MET A 46 -12.78 -24.71 53.62
N VAL A 47 -11.81 -23.98 54.20
CA VAL A 47 -10.69 -24.48 55.02
C VAL A 47 -10.24 -25.92 54.68
N ASN A 48 -9.02 -26.07 54.13
CA ASN A 48 -8.06 -27.10 54.57
C ASN A 48 -6.67 -26.94 53.91
N GLY A 49 -5.63 -26.95 54.74
CA GLY A 49 -4.34 -27.57 54.40
C GLY A 49 -3.19 -26.65 53.95
N ILE A 50 -2.62 -25.91 54.89
CA ILE A 50 -1.23 -25.41 54.77
C ILE A 50 -0.29 -26.62 54.94
N ALA A 51 0.51 -26.93 53.92
CA ALA A 51 1.92 -27.38 54.00
C ALA A 51 2.31 -28.12 52.70
N VAL A 52 3.18 -27.52 51.87
CA VAL A 52 4.43 -28.13 51.37
C VAL A 52 5.23 -27.01 50.66
N ALA A 53 6.22 -26.52 51.39
CA ALA A 53 7.54 -26.06 50.96
C ALA A 53 7.70 -25.35 49.59
N PHE A 54 7.91 -24.04 49.65
CA PHE A 54 8.88 -23.37 48.78
C PHE A 54 10.25 -24.04 48.90
N ARG A 55 10.79 -24.62 47.81
CA ARG A 55 12.16 -24.45 47.29
C ARG A 55 12.58 -25.57 46.32
N ARG A 56 13.12 -25.16 45.17
CA ARG A 56 13.97 -25.91 44.20
C ARG A 56 13.17 -26.80 43.23
N ALA A 57 13.35 -26.78 41.91
CA ALA A 57 14.48 -26.34 41.10
C ALA A 57 14.02 -25.96 39.68
N MET A 58 14.80 -25.09 39.05
CA MET A 58 14.93 -24.88 37.61
C MET A 58 14.65 -26.14 36.77
N LEU A 59 13.59 -26.14 35.96
CA LEU A 59 13.49 -26.84 34.67
C LEU A 59 12.11 -26.52 34.06
N GLY A 60 12.13 -25.72 32.98
CA GLY A 60 10.94 -25.26 32.27
C GLY A 60 11.06 -23.83 31.72
N LEU A 61 12.28 -23.35 31.51
CA LEU A 61 12.51 -22.14 30.72
C LEU A 61 12.29 -22.47 29.23
N ALA A 62 11.78 -21.48 28.49
CA ALA A 62 11.75 -21.38 27.03
C ALA A 62 10.50 -21.91 26.31
N PHE A 63 9.41 -21.14 26.35
CA PHE A 63 8.52 -21.03 25.17
C PHE A 63 7.82 -19.67 25.09
N THR A 64 8.59 -18.61 24.88
CA THR A 64 8.07 -17.48 24.11
C THR A 64 8.98 -17.33 22.91
N ALA A 65 8.69 -18.11 21.88
CA ALA A 65 9.29 -17.94 20.56
C ALA A 65 9.17 -16.46 20.18
N ALA A 66 10.31 -15.83 19.94
CA ALA A 66 10.37 -14.50 19.39
C ALA A 66 9.55 -14.51 18.10
N VAL A 67 8.45 -13.75 18.08
CA VAL A 67 7.71 -13.46 16.86
C VAL A 67 8.57 -12.48 16.06
N SER A 68 9.67 -12.99 15.51
CA SER A 68 10.45 -12.31 14.49
C SER A 68 9.65 -12.42 13.20
N GLY A 69 8.54 -11.69 13.17
CA GLY A 69 7.91 -11.33 11.91
C GLY A 69 8.95 -10.52 11.17
N CYS A 70 9.62 -11.14 10.19
CA CYS A 70 10.34 -10.42 9.16
C CYS A 70 9.29 -9.60 8.40
N ALA A 71 8.88 -8.45 8.94
CA ALA A 71 8.10 -7.44 8.26
C ALA A 71 9.03 -6.83 7.20
N GLY A 72 9.27 -7.60 6.15
CA GLY A 72 10.07 -7.17 5.03
C GLY A 72 9.43 -5.94 4.43
N ARG A 73 10.21 -4.86 4.35
CA ARG A 73 9.77 -3.55 3.92
C ARG A 73 9.05 -3.67 2.58
N ILE A 74 7.84 -3.13 2.52
CA ILE A 74 7.21 -2.76 1.25
C ILE A 74 8.07 -1.61 0.71
N VAL A 75 8.86 -1.89 -0.33
CA VAL A 75 9.68 -0.87 -0.98
C VAL A 75 8.83 -0.24 -2.08
N LEU A 76 8.58 1.05 -1.94
CA LEU A 76 8.01 1.87 -2.98
C LEU A 76 9.13 2.27 -3.94
N GLU A 77 9.05 1.85 -5.19
CA GLU A 77 10.10 2.11 -6.18
C GLU A 77 9.56 2.93 -7.34
N LEU A 78 10.37 3.89 -7.79
CA LEU A 78 10.12 4.59 -9.05
C LEU A 78 10.22 3.58 -10.20
N PRO A 79 9.50 3.81 -11.32
CA PRO A 79 9.75 3.09 -12.56
C PRO A 79 11.24 3.16 -12.92
N LYS A 80 11.88 2.01 -13.03
CA LYS A 80 13.34 1.91 -13.19
C LYS A 80 13.70 1.60 -14.63
N GLN A 81 14.64 2.33 -15.22
CA GLN A 81 15.22 1.97 -16.51
C GLN A 81 15.94 0.62 -16.43
N VAL A 82 15.62 -0.27 -17.36
CA VAL A 82 16.23 -1.59 -17.54
C VAL A 82 16.67 -1.75 -18.99
N THR A 83 17.52 -2.74 -19.26
CA THR A 83 17.94 -3.05 -20.64
C THR A 83 16.72 -3.36 -21.49
N GLY A 84 16.40 -2.47 -22.44
CA GLY A 84 15.26 -2.64 -23.35
C GLY A 84 13.94 -2.02 -22.88
N GLY A 85 13.90 -1.25 -21.78
CA GLY A 85 12.67 -0.57 -21.39
C GLY A 85 12.61 -0.01 -19.96
N ILE A 86 11.40 0.05 -19.40
CA ILE A 86 11.11 0.48 -18.02
C ILE A 86 10.50 -0.67 -17.24
N ARG A 87 11.01 -0.90 -16.03
CA ARG A 87 10.42 -1.77 -15.03
C ARG A 87 9.46 -0.99 -14.14
N PHE A 88 8.19 -1.36 -14.17
CA PHE A 88 7.14 -0.88 -13.30
C PHE A 88 6.98 -1.81 -12.10
N THR A 89 6.75 -1.23 -10.91
CA THR A 89 6.48 -2.00 -9.70
C THR A 89 5.26 -1.45 -8.95
N LEU A 90 4.50 -2.33 -8.33
CA LEU A 90 3.38 -1.95 -7.46
C LEU A 90 3.30 -2.91 -6.27
N SER A 91 3.15 -2.39 -5.05
CA SER A 91 2.82 -3.23 -3.90
C SER A 91 1.31 -3.31 -3.74
N ALA A 92 0.76 -4.50 -3.94
CA ALA A 92 -0.67 -4.79 -3.77
C ALA A 92 -0.83 -6.22 -3.23
N PRO A 93 -0.72 -6.42 -1.90
CA PRO A 93 -0.67 -7.75 -1.28
C PRO A 93 -1.95 -8.56 -1.48
N VAL A 94 -3.10 -7.88 -1.51
CA VAL A 94 -4.44 -8.46 -1.63
C VAL A 94 -4.98 -8.51 -3.07
N ALA A 95 -4.24 -7.97 -4.03
CA ALA A 95 -4.66 -7.98 -5.44
C ALA A 95 -4.60 -9.41 -6.02
N LYS A 96 -5.55 -9.73 -6.89
CA LYS A 96 -5.56 -10.97 -7.68
C LYS A 96 -4.95 -10.77 -9.05
N THR A 97 -5.22 -9.64 -9.67
CA THR A 97 -4.67 -9.22 -10.96
C THR A 97 -4.21 -7.77 -10.86
N VAL A 98 -3.10 -7.45 -11.53
CA VAL A 98 -2.62 -6.09 -11.70
C VAL A 98 -2.15 -5.94 -13.14
N CYS A 99 -2.60 -4.90 -13.82
CA CYS A 99 -2.10 -4.51 -15.14
C CYS A 99 -1.53 -3.10 -15.07
N VAL A 100 -0.46 -2.84 -15.83
CA VAL A 100 0.00 -1.48 -16.08
C VAL A 100 -0.66 -0.97 -17.37
N VAL A 101 -1.19 0.23 -17.32
CA VAL A 101 -1.97 0.83 -18.40
C VAL A 101 -1.48 2.25 -18.61
N GLY A 102 -1.19 2.64 -19.86
CA GLY A 102 -0.64 3.95 -20.13
C GLY A 102 -0.58 4.30 -21.62
N SER A 103 0.08 5.41 -21.92
CA SER A 103 0.18 5.92 -23.30
C SER A 103 0.83 4.92 -24.26
N PHE A 104 1.75 4.10 -23.77
CA PHE A 104 2.51 3.13 -24.56
C PHE A 104 1.72 1.89 -24.98
N ASN A 105 0.60 1.58 -24.31
CA ASN A 105 -0.31 0.51 -24.71
C ASN A 105 -1.71 1.04 -25.08
N GLY A 106 -1.80 2.33 -25.42
CA GLY A 106 -3.05 2.96 -25.85
C GLY A 106 -4.14 2.97 -24.79
N TRP A 107 -3.77 2.92 -23.50
CA TRP A 107 -4.71 2.79 -22.38
C TRP A 107 -5.60 1.53 -22.42
N VAL A 108 -5.16 0.48 -23.13
CA VAL A 108 -5.91 -0.77 -23.24
C VAL A 108 -5.77 -1.61 -21.96
N LYS A 109 -6.91 -1.89 -21.31
CA LYS A 109 -6.97 -2.76 -20.12
C LYS A 109 -6.52 -4.18 -20.47
N GLY A 110 -5.76 -4.81 -19.57
CA GLY A 110 -5.28 -6.19 -19.78
C GLY A 110 -4.16 -6.35 -20.81
N ALA A 111 -3.78 -5.30 -21.56
CA ALA A 111 -2.73 -5.38 -22.57
C ALA A 111 -1.35 -5.70 -21.97
N MET A 112 -1.11 -5.32 -20.70
CA MET A 112 0.16 -5.59 -20.05
C MET A 112 -0.02 -6.03 -18.58
N PRO A 113 -0.32 -7.32 -18.34
CA PRO A 113 -0.44 -7.87 -16.99
C PRO A 113 0.91 -7.89 -16.28
N MET A 114 0.90 -7.54 -15.00
CA MET A 114 2.06 -7.60 -14.13
C MET A 114 2.18 -8.97 -13.49
N LYS A 115 3.43 -9.40 -13.25
CA LYS A 115 3.73 -10.66 -12.56
C LYS A 115 3.88 -10.41 -11.07
N ARG A 116 3.17 -11.18 -10.24
CA ARG A 116 3.36 -11.17 -8.79
C ARG A 116 4.71 -11.80 -8.45
N THR A 117 5.56 -11.09 -7.72
CA THR A 117 6.88 -11.54 -7.29
C THR A 117 6.93 -11.66 -5.76
N GLY A 118 7.43 -12.81 -5.28
CA GLY A 118 7.52 -13.12 -3.87
C GLY A 118 6.17 -13.24 -3.15
N GLU A 119 6.23 -13.38 -1.82
CA GLU A 119 5.04 -13.63 -0.99
C GLU A 119 4.33 -12.34 -0.56
N ARG A 120 5.02 -11.19 -0.62
CA ARG A 120 4.53 -9.89 -0.13
C ARG A 120 3.64 -9.13 -1.12
N GLY A 121 3.26 -9.76 -2.23
CA GLY A 121 2.43 -9.18 -3.29
C GLY A 121 3.03 -7.92 -3.92
N LEU A 122 4.31 -7.99 -4.23
CA LEU A 122 4.93 -7.08 -5.17
C LEU A 122 4.54 -7.51 -6.58
N TRP A 123 4.20 -6.55 -7.44
CA TRP A 123 3.85 -6.77 -8.83
C TRP A 123 4.88 -6.09 -9.70
N VAL A 124 5.34 -6.77 -10.75
CA VAL A 124 6.40 -6.29 -11.63
C VAL A 124 6.02 -6.51 -13.09
N ALA A 125 6.24 -5.50 -13.93
CA ALA A 125 6.18 -5.62 -15.38
C ALA A 125 7.33 -4.81 -16.00
N GLU A 126 7.81 -5.26 -17.14
CA GLU A 126 8.80 -4.55 -17.94
C GLU A 126 8.16 -4.17 -19.27
N ALA A 127 8.19 -2.88 -19.60
CA ALA A 127 7.61 -2.34 -20.83
C ALA A 127 8.73 -1.85 -21.74
N PRO A 128 8.78 -2.29 -23.01
CA PRO A 128 9.62 -1.65 -24.01
C PRO A 128 9.02 -0.27 -24.32
N LEU A 129 9.67 0.79 -23.85
CA LEU A 129 9.24 2.17 -24.07
C LEU A 129 10.24 2.89 -24.96
N GLN A 130 9.73 3.71 -25.87
CA GLN A 130 10.55 4.61 -26.65
C GLN A 130 11.03 5.79 -25.79
N THR A 131 12.07 6.49 -26.23
CA THR A 131 12.53 7.73 -25.58
C THR A 131 11.41 8.77 -25.60
N GLY A 132 11.10 9.37 -24.45
CA GLY A 132 10.02 10.33 -24.31
C GLY A 132 9.32 10.25 -22.95
N GLU A 133 8.28 11.06 -22.80
CA GLU A 133 7.40 11.06 -21.63
C GLU A 133 6.22 10.12 -21.86
N HIS A 134 5.95 9.27 -20.87
CA HIS A 134 4.83 8.34 -20.92
C HIS A 134 3.99 8.44 -19.66
N THR A 135 2.67 8.57 -19.85
CA THR A 135 1.71 8.59 -18.76
C THR A 135 1.20 7.18 -18.47
N PHE A 136 0.96 6.86 -17.20
CA PHE A 136 0.50 5.52 -16.80
C PHE A 136 -0.26 5.51 -15.47
N MET A 137 -1.03 4.44 -15.29
CA MET A 137 -1.72 4.03 -14.07
C MET A 137 -1.66 2.51 -13.92
N TYR A 138 -2.14 2.00 -12.78
CA TYR A 138 -2.36 0.59 -12.55
C TYR A 138 -3.85 0.27 -12.53
N LEU A 139 -4.22 -0.86 -13.12
CA LEU A 139 -5.55 -1.44 -13.02
C LEU A 139 -5.48 -2.69 -12.14
N VAL A 140 -6.08 -2.63 -10.97
CA VAL A 140 -6.12 -3.72 -9.98
C VAL A 140 -7.47 -4.43 -10.07
N ASN A 141 -7.46 -5.76 -10.03
CA ASN A 141 -8.66 -6.60 -10.09
C ASN A 141 -9.62 -6.24 -11.25
N ASP A 142 -9.05 -5.75 -12.36
CA ASP A 142 -9.71 -5.35 -13.62
C ASP A 142 -10.74 -4.20 -13.51
N ASN A 143 -10.94 -3.62 -12.32
CA ASN A 143 -11.96 -2.59 -12.08
C ASN A 143 -11.48 -1.38 -11.26
N GLU A 144 -10.34 -1.48 -10.58
CA GLU A 144 -9.84 -0.44 -9.68
C GLU A 144 -8.67 0.29 -10.32
N TRP A 145 -8.86 1.58 -10.63
CA TRP A 145 -7.79 2.44 -11.11
C TRP A 145 -6.97 2.96 -9.93
N VAL A 146 -5.69 2.61 -9.91
CA VAL A 146 -4.75 2.99 -8.87
C VAL A 146 -3.70 3.90 -9.49
N ALA A 147 -3.63 5.13 -8.99
CA ALA A 147 -2.55 6.05 -9.32
C ALA A 147 -1.22 5.45 -8.84
N PRO A 148 -0.12 5.61 -9.62
CA PRO A 148 1.15 5.09 -9.20
C PRO A 148 1.57 5.78 -7.89
N PRO A 149 1.99 5.02 -6.88
CA PRO A 149 2.33 5.62 -5.59
C PRO A 149 3.64 6.42 -5.67
N LEU A 150 4.46 6.15 -6.70
CA LEU A 150 5.67 6.90 -7.00
C LEU A 150 5.88 6.97 -8.52
N ALA A 151 6.09 8.18 -9.03
CA ALA A 151 6.36 8.47 -10.43
C ALA A 151 7.33 9.66 -10.52
N GLU A 152 7.95 9.89 -11.67
CA GLU A 152 8.86 11.03 -11.85
C GLU A 152 8.10 12.36 -11.85
N ASP A 153 6.88 12.36 -12.38
CA ASP A 153 5.94 13.48 -12.30
C ASP A 153 4.49 12.96 -12.29
N PHE A 154 3.52 13.86 -12.13
CA PHE A 154 2.10 13.55 -12.08
C PHE A 154 1.28 14.55 -12.90
N VAL A 155 0.31 14.05 -13.67
CA VAL A 155 -0.57 14.87 -14.52
C VAL A 155 -2.02 14.52 -14.24
N THR A 156 -2.86 15.53 -14.03
CA THR A 156 -4.31 15.36 -13.87
C THR A 156 -4.95 14.99 -15.20
N ASP A 157 -5.81 13.98 -15.21
CA ASP A 157 -6.49 13.50 -16.41
C ASP A 157 -7.74 14.31 -16.81
N GLY A 158 -8.16 15.26 -15.97
CA GLY A 158 -9.37 16.06 -16.16
C GLY A 158 -10.66 15.39 -15.68
N PHE A 159 -10.60 14.13 -15.25
CA PHE A 159 -11.72 13.36 -14.70
C PHE A 159 -11.60 13.12 -13.19
N GLY A 160 -10.66 13.81 -12.54
CA GLY A 160 -10.44 13.75 -11.09
C GLY A 160 -9.39 12.70 -10.67
N LEU A 161 -8.76 12.01 -11.62
CA LEU A 161 -7.63 11.12 -11.35
C LEU A 161 -6.31 11.77 -11.75
N THR A 162 -5.23 11.18 -11.26
CA THR A 162 -3.87 11.66 -11.52
C THR A 162 -3.03 10.50 -12.04
N ASN A 163 -2.48 10.71 -13.23
CA ASN A 163 -1.62 9.77 -13.93
C ASN A 163 -0.17 10.02 -13.51
N GLY A 164 0.62 8.97 -13.35
CA GLY A 164 2.06 9.12 -13.21
C GLY A 164 2.72 9.32 -14.56
N VAL A 165 3.84 10.03 -14.56
CA VAL A 165 4.72 10.22 -15.72
C VAL A 165 6.03 9.50 -15.47
N VAL A 166 6.51 8.80 -16.51
CA VAL A 166 7.88 8.27 -16.59
C VAL A 166 8.57 8.84 -17.82
N VAL A 167 9.82 9.31 -17.65
CA VAL A 167 10.64 9.83 -18.73
C VAL A 167 11.73 8.82 -19.09
N VAL A 168 11.66 8.31 -20.31
CA VAL A 168 12.70 7.47 -20.92
C VAL A 168 13.70 8.40 -21.59
N ARG A 169 14.98 8.28 -21.21
CA ARG A 169 16.08 9.15 -21.65
C ARG A 169 17.07 8.41 -22.54
#